data_AF-E8R567-F1
#
_entry.id   AF-E8R567-F1
#
_cell.length_a   1.000
_cell.length_b   1.000
_cell.length_c   1.000
_cell.angle_alpha   90.00
_cell.angle_beta   90.00
_cell.angle_gamma   90.00
#
_symmetry.space_group_name_H-M   'P 1'
#
loop_
_entity.id
_entity.type
_entity.pdbx_description
1 polymer ?
#
loop_
_entity_poly.entity_id
_entity_poly.type
_entity_poly.pdbx_seq_one_letter_code
_entity_poly.pdbx_strand_id
1 'polypeptide(L)'
;MIIEFRPDFRSSQLTTMSTHPLTNSHEVPARSSSDGSAVALRVRGLATSECVGRGTVLDLAGLQAETKTTRVWAVVFDVLRATTVIVRAIESGALGVRPCLTIDQARAVATAQPSSSRVLGGERGGKAIDGFDLGNSPAEYTPERCRGRLVVLTTTNGTRALEAAAGAERVFVAAFVNLAATARHLVACLERELQAAPIRDSWAPPLLLLVPAGTDGRVSQEDVLAAGGLIAALQDQVQAAEPARPPRLRFTCDDDETLLAHLAWRAVAAERQTAATATDRDAILAERLKWGRGGRNLLDLGFGRDLEDCARVDSLPRVVARDPNSGLLVAEESDSPPSVA
;
A
#
# COMPACT_ATOMS: atom_id res chain seq x y z
N MET A 1 -24.88 -0.80 12.87
CA MET A 1 -25.39 -0.65 11.50
C MET A 1 -26.40 -1.75 11.27
N ILE A 2 -27.67 -1.46 11.50
CA ILE A 2 -28.77 -2.35 11.09
C ILE A 2 -28.91 -2.11 9.59
N ILE A 3 -28.63 -3.12 8.78
CA ILE A 3 -28.98 -3.08 7.37
C ILE A 3 -30.48 -3.39 7.33
N GLU A 4 -31.31 -2.35 7.32
CA GLU A 4 -32.74 -2.50 7.03
C GLU A 4 -32.89 -2.79 5.54
N PHE A 5 -33.13 -4.06 5.21
CA PHE A 5 -33.70 -4.42 3.92
C PHE A 5 -35.13 -3.92 3.87
N ARG A 6 -35.40 -2.89 3.06
CA ARG A 6 -36.79 -2.50 2.74
C ARG A 6 -37.43 -3.60 1.89
N PRO A 7 -38.51 -4.26 2.35
CA PRO A 7 -39.12 -5.36 1.63
C PRO A 7 -40.23 -4.82 0.72
N ASP A 8 -39.88 -4.04 -0.31
CA ASP A 8 -40.85 -3.61 -1.33
C ASP A 8 -40.27 -3.77 -2.73
N PHE A 9 -39.94 -5.01 -3.08
CA PHE A 9 -39.72 -5.40 -4.48
C PHE A 9 -41.01 -6.05 -5.00
N ARG A 10 -42.00 -5.22 -5.38
CA ARG A 10 -43.18 -5.70 -6.11
C ARG A 10 -42.81 -5.98 -7.57
N SER A 11 -43.01 -7.22 -7.99
CA SER A 11 -42.65 -7.79 -9.29
C SER A 11 -43.58 -7.35 -10.44
N SER A 12 -43.71 -6.06 -10.71
CA SER A 12 -44.61 -5.62 -11.80
C SER A 12 -44.26 -4.27 -12.42
N GLN A 13 -43.01 -4.05 -12.82
CA GLN A 13 -42.65 -3.05 -13.85
C GLN A 13 -41.40 -3.50 -14.62
N LEU A 14 -41.52 -4.61 -15.37
CA LEU A 14 -40.61 -4.91 -16.47
C LEU A 14 -41.19 -4.24 -17.72
N THR A 15 -40.84 -2.97 -17.92
CA THR A 15 -41.10 -2.26 -19.18
C THR A 15 -39.77 -1.80 -19.75
N THR A 16 -39.28 -2.59 -20.71
CA THR A 16 -38.31 -2.27 -21.77
C THR A 16 -37.48 -0.99 -21.58
N MET A 17 -36.33 -1.11 -20.91
CA MET A 17 -35.22 -0.18 -21.14
C MET A 17 -34.19 -0.84 -22.05
N SER A 18 -33.88 -0.11 -23.12
CA SER A 18 -32.91 -0.39 -24.17
C SER A 18 -31.64 -1.07 -23.64
N THR A 19 -31.33 -2.23 -24.20
CA THR A 19 -30.05 -2.92 -24.01
C THR A 19 -28.96 -2.12 -24.71
N HIS A 20 -28.36 -1.15 -24.02
CA HIS A 20 -26.99 -0.76 -24.33
C HIS A 20 -26.07 -1.84 -23.74
N PRO A 21 -25.34 -2.62 -24.55
CA PRO A 21 -24.36 -3.54 -24.01
C PRO A 21 -23.28 -2.71 -23.32
N LEU A 22 -23.11 -2.90 -22.01
CA LEU A 22 -21.88 -2.54 -21.34
C LEU A 22 -20.78 -3.39 -21.96
N THR A 23 -20.08 -2.85 -22.97
CA THR A 23 -18.83 -3.40 -23.45
C THR A 23 -17.76 -3.17 -22.37
N ASN A 24 -17.80 -3.96 -21.30
CA ASN A 24 -16.66 -4.15 -20.41
C ASN A 24 -15.73 -5.17 -21.09
N SER A 25 -14.87 -4.68 -21.98
CA SER A 25 -13.80 -5.46 -22.57
C SER A 25 -12.64 -5.60 -21.58
N HIS A 26 -12.82 -6.30 -20.47
CA HIS A 26 -11.73 -6.81 -19.65
C HIS A 26 -12.13 -8.18 -19.09
N GLU A 27 -11.83 -9.21 -19.88
CA GLU A 27 -11.87 -10.60 -19.45
C GLU A 27 -11.01 -10.79 -18.18
N VAL A 28 -11.48 -11.63 -17.26
CA VAL A 28 -10.62 -12.22 -16.23
C VAL A 28 -9.47 -12.92 -16.97
N PRO A 29 -8.20 -12.54 -16.75
CA PRO A 29 -7.11 -13.05 -17.57
C PRO A 29 -7.04 -14.58 -17.47
N ALA A 30 -7.26 -15.25 -18.61
CA ALA A 30 -7.15 -16.69 -18.71
C ALA A 30 -5.78 -17.18 -18.23
N ARG A 31 -5.76 -18.23 -17.40
CA ARG A 31 -4.55 -18.85 -16.82
C ARG A 31 -3.66 -19.62 -17.81
N SER A 32 -3.93 -19.55 -19.12
CA SER A 32 -3.14 -20.30 -20.10
C SER A 32 -3.00 -19.54 -21.41
N SER A 33 -1.82 -18.96 -21.62
CA SER A 33 -1.26 -18.79 -22.95
C SER A 33 0.22 -19.12 -22.86
N SER A 34 0.61 -20.25 -23.44
CA SER A 34 1.99 -20.72 -23.62
C SER A 34 2.75 -19.87 -24.65
N ASP A 35 2.49 -18.57 -24.68
CA ASP A 35 3.26 -17.65 -25.49
C ASP A 35 4.47 -17.22 -24.66
N GLY A 36 5.66 -17.71 -25.01
CA GLY A 36 6.93 -17.38 -24.34
C GLY A 36 7.32 -15.90 -24.45
N SER A 37 6.40 -15.04 -24.89
CA SER A 37 6.50 -13.60 -25.01
C SER A 37 6.02 -12.84 -23.76
N ALA A 38 5.50 -13.50 -22.72
CA ALA A 38 5.01 -12.85 -21.50
C ALA A 38 5.47 -13.53 -20.21
N VAL A 39 5.83 -12.72 -19.21
CA VAL A 39 6.19 -13.13 -17.84
C VAL A 39 5.12 -12.64 -16.86
N ALA A 40 4.56 -13.57 -16.08
CA ALA A 40 3.54 -13.23 -15.09
C ALA A 40 4.14 -12.59 -13.82
N LEU A 41 3.80 -11.33 -13.56
CA LEU A 41 3.93 -10.70 -12.24
C LEU A 41 2.76 -11.18 -11.38
N ARG A 42 3.08 -12.03 -10.41
CA ARG A 42 2.12 -12.67 -9.51
C ARG A 42 1.94 -11.80 -8.28
N VAL A 43 0.70 -11.50 -7.93
CA VAL A 43 0.35 -10.70 -6.77
C VAL A 43 -0.52 -11.52 -5.82
N ARG A 44 -0.11 -11.52 -4.55
CA ARG A 44 -0.83 -12.18 -3.45
C ARG A 44 -1.10 -11.22 -2.30
N GLY A 45 -2.20 -11.46 -1.61
CA GLY A 45 -2.66 -10.67 -0.48
C GLY A 45 -2.68 -11.56 0.76
N LEU A 46 -2.12 -11.06 1.86
CA LEU A 46 -2.31 -11.72 3.15
C LEU A 46 -3.64 -11.28 3.74
N ALA A 47 -4.66 -12.15 3.77
CA ALA A 47 -5.82 -11.94 4.61
C ALA A 47 -6.24 -13.21 5.38
N THR A 48 -6.44 -13.04 6.69
CA THR A 48 -7.53 -13.64 7.48
C THR A 48 -7.36 -15.01 8.15
N SER A 49 -6.34 -15.13 8.99
CA SER A 49 -6.64 -15.65 10.33
C SER A 49 -6.11 -14.76 11.46
N GLU A 50 -5.00 -14.04 11.25
CA GLU A 50 -4.46 -13.07 12.21
C GLU A 50 -3.74 -11.94 11.44
N CYS A 51 -4.36 -10.78 11.24
CA CYS A 51 -3.62 -9.62 10.72
C CYS A 51 -2.45 -9.34 11.66
N VAL A 52 -1.25 -9.16 11.11
CA VAL A 52 0.08 -9.23 11.76
C VAL A 52 0.01 -9.02 13.27
N GLY A 53 -0.21 -10.12 13.99
CA GLY A 53 -0.36 -10.16 15.43
C GLY A 53 0.96 -9.91 16.14
N ARG A 54 0.95 -9.95 17.48
CA ARG A 54 2.20 -9.92 18.24
C ARG A 54 3.05 -11.15 17.88
N GLY A 55 4.24 -10.92 17.33
CA GLY A 55 5.20 -11.99 17.03
C GLY A 55 4.95 -12.72 15.72
N THR A 56 4.02 -12.25 14.88
CA THR A 56 3.79 -12.84 13.56
C THR A 56 4.98 -12.57 12.64
N VAL A 57 5.60 -13.63 12.15
CA VAL A 57 6.57 -13.60 11.04
C VAL A 57 5.85 -14.17 9.83
N LEU A 58 5.94 -13.50 8.67
CA LEU A 58 5.34 -14.03 7.44
C LEU A 58 6.07 -15.31 7.04
N ASP A 59 5.32 -16.38 6.75
CA ASP A 59 5.88 -17.63 6.22
C ASP A 59 6.25 -17.45 4.74
N LEU A 60 7.32 -16.71 4.51
CA LEU A 60 7.84 -16.44 3.18
C LEU A 60 8.31 -17.74 2.51
N ALA A 61 8.83 -18.70 3.28
CA ALA A 61 9.28 -19.99 2.77
C ALA A 61 8.11 -20.85 2.26
N GLY A 62 7.01 -20.90 3.01
CA GLY A 62 5.76 -21.53 2.57
C GLY A 62 5.20 -20.87 1.31
N LEU A 63 5.13 -19.53 1.29
CA LEU A 63 4.68 -18.79 0.10
C LEU A 63 5.57 -19.06 -1.12
N GLN A 64 6.89 -19.05 -0.94
CA GLN A 64 7.87 -19.37 -1.98
C GLN A 64 7.69 -20.79 -2.51
N ALA A 65 7.48 -21.77 -1.63
CA ALA A 65 7.23 -23.16 -2.01
C ALA A 65 5.91 -23.34 -2.78
N GLU A 66 4.82 -22.76 -2.31
CA GLU A 66 3.51 -22.80 -2.96
C GLU A 66 3.53 -22.13 -4.34
N THR A 67 4.21 -20.99 -4.44
CA THR A 67 4.25 -20.19 -5.66
C THR A 67 5.43 -20.56 -6.56
N LYS A 68 6.34 -21.43 -6.14
CA LYS A 68 7.56 -21.79 -6.89
C LYS A 68 8.38 -20.55 -7.29
N THR A 69 8.42 -19.53 -6.44
CA THR A 69 9.32 -18.37 -6.58
C THR A 69 10.34 -18.36 -5.45
N THR A 70 11.52 -17.83 -5.70
CA THR A 70 12.58 -17.67 -4.69
C THR A 70 12.67 -16.25 -4.15
N ARG A 71 11.91 -15.31 -4.73
CA ARG A 71 12.02 -13.87 -4.45
C ARG A 71 10.66 -13.30 -4.07
N VAL A 72 10.63 -12.49 -3.02
CA VAL A 72 9.41 -11.82 -2.55
C VAL A 72 9.69 -10.33 -2.38
N TRP A 73 8.86 -9.50 -3.01
CA TRP A 73 8.81 -8.07 -2.73
C TRP A 73 7.53 -7.80 -1.95
N ALA A 74 7.66 -7.25 -0.75
CA ALA A 74 6.53 -6.93 0.10
C ALA A 74 6.13 -5.46 -0.03
N VAL A 75 4.83 -5.17 -0.03
CA VAL A 75 4.31 -3.80 0.08
C VAL A 75 3.39 -3.72 1.30
N VAL A 76 3.78 -2.91 2.26
CA VAL A 76 3.08 -2.78 3.55
C VAL A 76 2.09 -1.62 3.51
N PHE A 77 0.89 -1.87 4.05
CA PHE A 77 -0.20 -0.91 4.18
C PHE A 77 -0.67 -0.81 5.64
N ASP A 78 -0.61 0.38 6.22
CA ASP A 78 -1.28 0.77 7.47
C ASP A 78 -1.74 2.22 7.24
N VAL A 79 -2.79 2.33 6.44
CA VAL A 79 -3.24 3.61 5.86
C VAL A 79 -3.68 4.57 6.96
N LEU A 80 -4.30 4.06 8.02
CA LEU A 80 -4.79 4.79 9.17
C LEU A 80 -3.99 4.38 10.42
N ARG A 81 -2.77 4.89 10.62
CA ARG A 81 -2.15 6.04 9.92
C ARG A 81 -0.69 5.83 9.53
N ALA A 82 -0.07 4.73 9.96
CA ALA A 82 1.39 4.63 10.00
C ALA A 82 2.06 4.77 8.62
N THR A 83 1.56 4.11 7.57
CA THR A 83 2.18 4.21 6.24
C THR A 83 1.95 5.58 5.60
N THR A 84 0.79 6.20 5.82
CA THR A 84 0.55 7.60 5.40
C THR A 84 1.51 8.56 6.09
N VAL A 85 1.73 8.40 7.40
CA VAL A 85 2.70 9.17 8.19
C VAL A 85 4.12 8.98 7.67
N ILE A 86 4.53 7.74 7.38
CA ILE A 86 5.86 7.43 6.85
C ILE A 86 6.09 8.15 5.52
N VAL A 87 5.16 8.01 4.57
CA VAL A 87 5.28 8.66 3.26
C VAL A 87 5.32 10.18 3.41
N ARG A 88 4.49 10.74 4.28
CA ARG A 88 4.48 12.18 4.59
C ARG A 88 5.78 12.66 5.21
N ALA A 89 6.37 11.91 6.13
CA ALA A 89 7.64 12.26 6.74
C ALA A 89 8.79 12.30 5.72
N ILE A 90 8.85 11.31 4.82
CA ILE A 90 9.82 11.25 3.72
C ILE A 90 9.61 12.41 2.75
N GLU A 91 8.37 12.69 2.35
CA GLU A 91 8.02 13.86 1.51
C GLU A 91 8.48 15.17 2.15
N SER A 92 8.32 15.30 3.47
CA SER A 92 8.76 16.45 4.25
C SER A 92 10.29 16.55 4.43
N GLY A 93 11.06 15.66 3.80
CA GLY A 93 12.53 15.69 3.77
C GLY A 93 13.20 15.02 4.97
N ALA A 94 12.51 14.11 5.67
CA ALA A 94 13.17 13.24 6.64
C ALA A 94 14.34 12.49 5.99
N LEU A 95 15.45 12.33 6.73
CA LEU A 95 16.58 11.49 6.26
C LEU A 95 16.18 10.02 6.12
N GLY A 96 15.19 9.61 6.90
CA GLY A 96 14.61 8.29 6.91
C GLY A 96 13.66 8.14 8.09
N VAL A 97 12.90 7.06 8.10
CA VAL A 97 12.04 6.66 9.22
C VAL A 97 12.57 5.34 9.79
N ARG A 98 12.86 5.31 11.09
CA ARG A 98 13.20 4.10 11.83
C ARG A 98 11.93 3.57 12.52
N PRO A 99 11.30 2.50 12.02
CA PRO A 99 10.22 1.84 12.74
C PRO A 99 10.78 1.14 13.98
N CYS A 100 10.06 1.19 15.10
CA CYS A 100 10.38 0.51 16.35
C CYS A 100 9.13 -0.22 16.87
N LEU A 101 9.28 -1.47 17.33
CA LEU A 101 8.16 -2.28 17.82
C LEU A 101 7.64 -1.79 19.18
N THR A 102 8.53 -1.23 20.00
CA THR A 102 8.23 -0.80 21.36
C THR A 102 8.60 0.66 21.62
N ILE A 103 7.97 1.24 22.63
CA ILE A 103 8.28 2.60 23.10
C ILE A 103 9.73 2.66 23.61
N ASP A 104 10.16 1.63 24.35
CA ASP A 104 11.50 1.58 24.91
C ASP A 104 12.58 1.49 23.82
N GLN A 105 12.35 0.72 22.77
CA GLN A 105 13.22 0.70 21.59
C GLN A 105 13.28 2.08 20.92
N ALA A 106 12.14 2.74 20.72
CA ALA A 106 12.11 4.08 20.13
C ALA A 106 12.89 5.09 20.98
N ARG A 107 12.71 5.05 22.32
CA ARG A 107 13.46 5.89 23.25
C ARG A 107 14.96 5.59 23.23
N ALA A 108 15.35 4.32 23.19
CA ALA A 108 16.76 3.93 23.12
C ALA A 108 17.44 4.43 21.84
N VAL A 109 16.78 4.27 20.67
CA VAL A 109 17.27 4.84 19.40
C VAL A 109 17.38 6.35 19.49
N ALA A 110 16.40 7.00 20.12
CA ALA A 110 16.38 8.45 20.28
C ALA A 110 17.50 8.99 21.18
N THR A 111 17.86 8.28 22.24
CA THR A 111 18.95 8.64 23.16
C THR A 111 20.33 8.47 22.51
N ALA A 112 20.45 7.57 21.52
CA ALA A 112 21.69 7.38 20.77
C ALA A 112 21.96 8.46 19.70
N GLN A 113 21.06 9.45 19.56
CA GLN A 113 21.15 10.51 18.56
C GLN A 113 21.01 11.90 19.21
N PRO A 114 21.71 12.93 18.71
CA PRO A 114 21.47 14.32 19.12
C PRO A 114 20.00 14.72 18.92
N SER A 115 19.42 15.44 19.88
CA SER A 115 18.00 15.86 19.79
C SER A 115 17.70 16.72 18.56
N SER A 116 18.68 17.49 18.07
CA SER A 116 18.52 18.35 16.88
C SER A 116 18.43 17.57 15.56
N SER A 117 18.92 16.33 15.52
CA SER A 117 18.97 15.48 14.31
C SER A 117 17.88 14.41 14.26
N ARG A 118 16.93 14.42 15.19
CA ARG A 118 15.87 13.41 15.26
C ARG A 118 14.52 13.95 15.71
N VAL A 119 13.47 13.17 15.47
CA VAL A 119 12.12 13.40 15.98
C VAL A 119 11.50 12.06 16.40
N LEU A 120 10.92 12.01 17.59
CA LEU A 120 10.12 10.88 18.05
C LEU A 120 8.65 11.08 17.69
N GLY A 121 8.10 10.15 16.92
CA GLY A 121 6.68 10.13 16.57
C GLY A 121 6.04 8.78 16.89
N GLY A 122 4.73 8.76 17.03
CA GLY A 122 4.02 7.50 17.22
C GLY A 122 2.75 7.58 18.07
N GLU A 123 2.13 6.43 18.23
CA GLU A 123 0.90 6.29 18.98
C GLU A 123 0.81 4.98 19.77
N ARG A 124 -0.06 4.97 20.78
CA ARG A 124 -0.63 3.76 21.38
C ARG A 124 -2.13 3.95 21.54
N GLY A 125 -2.91 3.01 21.01
CA GLY A 125 -4.37 3.10 21.06
C GLY A 125 -4.91 4.36 20.35
N GLY A 126 -4.22 4.80 19.31
CA GLY A 126 -4.52 5.98 18.50
C GLY A 126 -4.09 7.32 19.11
N LYS A 127 -3.58 7.34 20.34
CA LYS A 127 -3.15 8.55 21.06
C LYS A 127 -1.64 8.74 21.01
N ALA A 128 -1.19 10.00 21.00
CA ALA A 128 0.22 10.34 21.10
C ALA A 128 0.85 9.76 22.38
N ILE A 129 2.13 9.41 22.30
CA ILE A 129 2.88 8.81 23.42
C ILE A 129 3.48 9.93 24.28
N ASP A 130 3.32 9.82 25.60
CA ASP A 130 3.88 10.80 26.53
C ASP A 130 5.41 10.92 26.37
N GLY A 131 5.85 12.17 26.18
CA GLY A 131 7.25 12.53 25.96
C GLY A 131 7.75 12.35 24.53
N PHE A 132 6.88 12.01 23.57
CA PHE A 132 7.22 12.04 22.15
C PHE A 132 7.01 13.44 21.56
N ASP A 133 7.71 13.73 20.46
CA ASP A 133 7.70 15.03 19.81
C ASP A 133 6.46 15.23 18.91
N LEU A 134 5.94 14.13 18.35
CA LEU A 134 4.78 14.06 17.44
C LEU A 134 3.89 12.86 17.81
N GLY A 135 2.62 12.94 17.45
CA GLY A 135 1.67 11.82 17.45
C GLY A 135 1.82 10.93 16.21
N ASN A 136 0.69 10.44 15.70
CA ASN A 136 0.62 9.65 14.45
C ASN A 136 -0.36 10.27 13.45
N SER A 137 -0.61 11.59 13.53
CA SER A 137 -1.36 12.31 12.48
C SER A 137 -0.41 12.76 11.37
N PRO A 138 -0.71 12.50 10.07
CA PRO A 138 0.14 12.94 8.96
C PRO A 138 0.39 14.46 8.95
N ALA A 139 -0.56 15.27 9.43
CA ALA A 139 -0.43 16.73 9.46
C ALA A 139 0.70 17.23 10.38
N GLU A 140 1.10 16.42 11.37
CA GLU A 140 2.18 16.77 12.31
C GLU A 140 3.58 16.69 11.69
N TYR A 141 3.73 15.92 10.59
CA TYR A 141 5.02 15.64 9.94
C TYR A 141 5.33 16.66 8.85
N THR A 142 5.51 17.92 9.27
CA THR A 142 5.83 19.03 8.35
C THR A 142 7.32 19.10 8.03
N PRO A 143 7.73 19.83 6.96
CA PRO A 143 9.13 20.03 6.65
C PRO A 143 9.95 20.66 7.78
N GLU A 144 9.38 21.59 8.54
CA GLU A 144 10.05 22.26 9.67
C GLU A 144 10.39 21.26 10.79
N ARG A 145 9.55 20.23 10.95
CA ARG A 145 9.75 19.17 11.94
C ARG A 145 10.63 18.05 11.41
N CYS A 146 10.52 17.67 10.13
CA CYS A 146 11.16 16.44 9.62
C CYS A 146 12.45 16.68 8.83
N ARG A 147 12.62 17.82 8.16
CA ARG A 147 13.70 18.01 7.17
C ARG A 147 15.08 17.80 7.78
N GLY A 148 15.85 16.91 7.16
CA GLY A 148 17.22 16.60 7.59
C GLY A 148 17.29 15.89 8.95
N ARG A 149 16.18 15.36 9.46
CA ARG A 149 16.12 14.62 10.73
C ARG A 149 15.74 13.16 10.49
N LEU A 150 16.23 12.28 11.37
CA LEU A 150 15.75 10.92 11.49
C LEU A 150 14.41 10.91 12.23
N VAL A 151 13.37 10.33 11.64
CA VAL A 151 12.11 10.10 12.34
C VAL A 151 12.14 8.73 12.98
N VAL A 152 12.03 8.66 14.30
CA VAL A 152 11.89 7.40 15.05
C VAL A 152 10.41 7.20 15.33
N LEU A 153 9.83 6.16 14.74
CA LEU A 153 8.38 5.94 14.73
C LEU A 153 8.03 4.63 15.43
N THR A 154 7.09 4.66 16.38
CA THR A 154 6.48 3.43 16.89
C THR A 154 4.95 3.50 16.89
N THR A 155 4.32 2.47 16.34
CA THR A 155 2.85 2.37 16.22
C THR A 155 2.40 0.98 16.65
N THR A 156 1.10 0.83 16.85
CA THR A 156 0.46 -0.39 17.31
C THR A 156 0.48 -1.47 16.23
N ASN A 157 0.24 -1.11 14.97
CA ASN A 157 0.07 -2.07 13.86
C ASN A 157 1.20 -1.97 12.83
N GLY A 158 1.40 -0.80 12.21
CA GLY A 158 2.28 -0.66 11.03
C GLY A 158 3.73 -1.05 11.26
N THR A 159 4.32 -0.73 12.43
CA THR A 159 5.69 -1.18 12.73
C THR A 159 5.82 -2.69 12.86
N ARG A 160 4.75 -3.40 13.23
CA ARG A 160 4.71 -4.87 13.26
C ARG A 160 4.59 -5.44 11.86
N ALA A 161 3.74 -4.86 11.01
CA ALA A 161 3.61 -5.28 9.62
C ALA A 161 4.94 -5.13 8.84
N LEU A 162 5.66 -4.03 9.08
CA LEU A 162 7.00 -3.81 8.55
C LEU A 162 8.02 -4.86 9.02
N GLU A 163 7.99 -5.20 10.31
CA GLU A 163 8.89 -6.21 10.87
C GLU A 163 8.56 -7.61 10.31
N ALA A 164 7.28 -7.97 10.22
CA ALA A 164 6.84 -9.24 9.67
C ALA A 164 7.24 -9.40 8.19
N ALA A 165 7.30 -8.29 7.45
CA ALA A 165 7.77 -8.25 6.08
C ALA A 165 9.29 -8.16 5.92
N ALA A 166 10.07 -8.00 7.00
CA ALA A 166 11.51 -7.72 6.93
C ALA A 166 12.35 -8.85 6.29
N GLY A 167 11.82 -10.07 6.20
CA GLY A 167 12.45 -11.18 5.49
C GLY A 167 12.27 -11.16 3.97
N ALA A 168 11.42 -10.27 3.44
CA ALA A 168 11.27 -10.10 1.99
C ALA A 168 12.53 -9.44 1.41
N GLU A 169 12.83 -9.74 0.15
CA GLU A 169 14.01 -9.21 -0.55
C GLU A 169 13.96 -7.68 -0.64
N ARG A 170 12.77 -7.14 -0.92
CA ARG A 170 12.48 -5.70 -0.88
C ARG A 170 11.19 -5.47 -0.11
N VAL A 171 11.16 -4.39 0.68
CA VAL A 171 9.97 -3.98 1.44
C VAL A 171 9.65 -2.54 1.10
N PHE A 172 8.46 -2.31 0.55
CA PHE A 172 7.94 -1.00 0.19
C PHE A 172 6.83 -0.58 1.15
N VAL A 173 6.62 0.73 1.24
CA VAL A 173 5.54 1.33 2.02
C VAL A 173 4.60 2.07 1.08
N ALA A 174 3.33 1.70 1.15
CA ALA A 174 2.28 2.32 0.35
C ALA A 174 1.10 2.76 1.21
N ALA A 175 0.46 3.82 0.75
CA ALA A 175 -0.82 4.32 1.19
C ALA A 175 -1.51 4.98 -0.01
N PHE A 176 -2.77 5.39 0.12
CA PHE A 176 -3.48 6.10 -0.95
C PHE A 176 -2.67 7.25 -1.55
N VAL A 177 -1.92 7.96 -0.71
CA VAL A 177 -1.10 9.11 -1.08
C VAL A 177 0.00 8.84 -2.11
N ASN A 178 0.45 7.59 -2.31
CA ASN A 178 1.59 7.28 -3.20
C ASN A 178 1.42 5.98 -4.02
N LEU A 179 0.19 5.52 -4.28
CA LEU A 179 -0.07 4.24 -4.97
C LEU A 179 0.53 4.22 -6.39
N ALA A 180 0.25 5.23 -7.21
CA ALA A 180 0.72 5.32 -8.58
C ALA A 180 2.24 5.50 -8.66
N ALA A 181 2.84 6.25 -7.74
CA ALA A 181 4.29 6.37 -7.64
C ALA A 181 4.94 5.02 -7.34
N THR A 182 4.38 4.29 -6.36
CA THR A 182 4.85 2.95 -5.98
C THR A 182 4.68 1.96 -7.13
N ALA A 183 3.51 1.92 -7.78
CA ALA A 183 3.26 1.05 -8.92
C ALA A 183 4.22 1.29 -10.08
N ARG A 184 4.43 2.57 -10.46
CA ARG A 184 5.38 2.97 -11.51
C ARG A 184 6.78 2.47 -11.21
N HIS A 185 7.26 2.67 -9.98
CA HIS A 185 8.60 2.26 -9.59
C HIS A 185 8.75 0.74 -9.60
N LEU A 186 7.78 0.00 -9.04
CA LEU A 186 7.78 -1.47 -9.04
C LEU A 186 7.87 -2.02 -10.48
N VAL A 187 7.01 -1.55 -11.38
CA VAL A 187 7.02 -1.98 -12.79
C VAL A 187 8.34 -1.62 -13.45
N ALA A 188 8.83 -0.39 -13.29
CA ALA A 188 10.10 0.03 -13.89
C ALA A 188 11.29 -0.81 -13.39
N CYS A 189 11.34 -1.19 -12.10
CA CYS A 189 12.37 -2.08 -11.60
C CYS A 189 12.29 -3.47 -12.24
N LEU A 190 11.08 -4.05 -12.31
CA LEU A 190 10.86 -5.36 -12.91
C LEU A 190 11.21 -5.39 -14.40
N GLU A 191 10.85 -4.34 -15.14
CA GLU A 191 11.21 -4.21 -16.55
C GLU A 191 12.73 -4.13 -16.74
N ARG A 192 13.44 -3.37 -15.90
CA ARG A 192 14.90 -3.30 -15.95
C ARG A 192 15.53 -4.66 -15.69
N GLU A 193 15.08 -5.37 -14.66
CA GLU A 193 15.57 -6.73 -14.38
C GLU A 193 15.29 -7.68 -15.55
N LEU A 194 14.09 -7.60 -16.11
CA LEU A 194 13.69 -8.44 -17.24
C LEU A 194 14.52 -8.19 -18.49
N GLN A 195 14.87 -6.93 -18.78
CA GLN A 195 15.70 -6.57 -19.93
C GLN A 195 17.19 -6.89 -19.70
N ALA A 196 17.66 -6.86 -18.45
CA ALA A 196 19.03 -7.22 -18.09
C ALA A 196 19.24 -8.74 -17.98
N ALA A 197 18.17 -9.51 -17.79
CA ALA A 197 18.25 -10.96 -17.67
C ALA A 197 18.79 -11.60 -18.97
N PRO A 198 19.83 -12.46 -18.89
CA PRO A 198 20.28 -13.25 -20.04
C PRO A 198 19.10 -14.02 -20.63
N ILE A 199 18.94 -13.93 -21.95
CA ILE A 199 17.85 -14.60 -22.66
C ILE A 199 17.95 -16.11 -22.42
N ARG A 200 17.03 -16.62 -21.59
CA ARG A 200 16.58 -18.02 -21.35
C ARG A 200 16.94 -18.61 -19.97
N ASP A 201 15.85 -18.90 -19.25
CA ASP A 201 15.64 -19.96 -18.26
C ASP A 201 16.00 -19.73 -16.78
N SER A 202 16.69 -18.64 -16.38
CA SER A 202 17.06 -18.45 -14.97
C SER A 202 16.34 -17.32 -14.22
N TRP A 203 15.77 -16.33 -14.91
CA TRP A 203 15.10 -15.20 -14.23
C TRP A 203 13.60 -15.48 -14.06
N ALA A 204 13.13 -15.34 -12.81
CA ALA A 204 11.72 -15.33 -12.46
C ALA A 204 11.42 -14.02 -11.73
N PRO A 205 10.25 -13.41 -11.98
CA PRO A 205 9.84 -12.22 -11.27
C PRO A 205 9.61 -12.56 -9.78
N PRO A 206 9.82 -11.60 -8.87
CA PRO A 206 9.43 -11.77 -7.49
C PRO A 206 7.90 -11.95 -7.38
N LEU A 207 7.48 -12.68 -6.35
CA LEU A 207 6.11 -12.58 -5.85
C LEU A 207 5.92 -11.20 -5.22
N LEU A 208 4.93 -10.45 -5.68
CA LEU A 208 4.52 -9.23 -5.02
C LEU A 208 3.53 -9.57 -3.91
N LEU A 209 3.95 -9.39 -2.66
CA LEU A 209 3.17 -9.68 -1.47
C LEU A 209 2.59 -8.39 -0.89
N LEU A 210 1.26 -8.28 -0.88
CA LEU A 210 0.55 -7.18 -0.26
C LEU A 210 0.31 -7.51 1.21
N VAL A 211 0.76 -6.62 2.09
CA VAL A 211 0.75 -6.82 3.55
C VAL A 211 -0.11 -5.74 4.22
N PRO A 212 -1.44 -5.92 4.29
CA PRO A 212 -2.31 -5.13 5.14
C PRO A 212 -1.95 -5.33 6.62
N ALA A 213 -1.72 -4.25 7.36
CA ALA A 213 -1.41 -4.31 8.78
C ALA A 213 -2.65 -4.67 9.61
N GLY A 214 -3.83 -4.24 9.18
CA GLY A 214 -5.07 -4.46 9.91
C GLY A 214 -5.24 -3.52 11.10
N THR A 215 -6.30 -3.76 11.86
CA THR A 215 -6.60 -3.04 13.11
C THR A 215 -6.99 -4.05 14.19
N ASP A 216 -6.27 -4.05 15.31
CA ASP A 216 -6.50 -4.97 16.45
C ASP A 216 -6.47 -6.46 16.04
N GLY A 217 -5.54 -6.83 15.16
CA GLY A 217 -5.40 -8.20 14.66
C GLY A 217 -6.49 -8.64 13.67
N ARG A 218 -7.31 -7.70 13.20
CA ARG A 218 -8.39 -7.95 12.24
C ARG A 218 -8.17 -7.18 10.95
N VAL A 219 -8.81 -7.65 9.88
CA VAL A 219 -8.82 -6.94 8.60
C VAL A 219 -9.35 -5.52 8.79
N SER A 220 -8.63 -4.57 8.21
CA SER A 220 -8.99 -3.17 8.10
C SER A 220 -9.46 -2.88 6.67
N GLN A 221 -10.50 -2.06 6.53
CA GLN A 221 -11.09 -1.76 5.23
C GLN A 221 -10.16 -0.89 4.39
N GLU A 222 -9.55 0.10 5.04
CA GLU A 222 -8.62 1.07 4.48
C GLU A 222 -7.39 0.42 3.86
N ASP A 223 -6.79 -0.58 4.50
CA ASP A 223 -5.59 -1.25 3.99
C ASP A 223 -5.94 -2.16 2.82
N VAL A 224 -7.09 -2.86 2.89
CA VAL A 224 -7.60 -3.67 1.78
C VAL A 224 -7.92 -2.80 0.56
N LEU A 225 -8.55 -1.64 0.76
CA LEU A 225 -8.84 -0.68 -0.31
C LEU A 225 -7.54 -0.13 -0.93
N ALA A 226 -6.53 0.20 -0.13
CA ALA A 226 -5.25 0.68 -0.64
C ALA A 226 -4.46 -0.41 -1.37
N ALA A 227 -4.49 -1.65 -0.89
CA ALA A 227 -3.94 -2.82 -1.59
C ALA A 227 -4.65 -3.01 -2.95
N GLY A 228 -5.98 -2.95 -2.98
CA GLY A 228 -6.79 -2.94 -4.20
C GLY A 228 -6.43 -1.82 -5.18
N GLY A 229 -6.16 -0.64 -4.63
CA GLY A 229 -5.70 0.53 -5.39
C GLY A 229 -4.32 0.35 -6.01
N LEU A 230 -3.38 -0.26 -5.28
CA LEU A 230 -2.08 -0.59 -5.84
C LEU A 230 -2.20 -1.62 -6.97
N ILE A 231 -3.05 -2.64 -6.82
CA ILE A 231 -3.29 -3.64 -7.87
C ILE A 231 -3.82 -2.96 -9.14
N ALA A 232 -4.80 -2.06 -9.02
CA ALA A 232 -5.31 -1.31 -10.16
C ALA A 232 -4.21 -0.44 -10.80
N ALA A 233 -3.42 0.28 -10.00
CA ALA A 233 -2.33 1.10 -10.52
C ALA A 233 -1.25 0.25 -11.22
N LEU A 234 -0.92 -0.93 -10.70
CA LEU A 234 0.01 -1.87 -11.34
C LEU A 234 -0.52 -2.37 -12.68
N GLN A 235 -1.81 -2.73 -12.76
CA GLN A 235 -2.45 -3.12 -14.01
C GLN A 235 -2.38 -1.99 -15.04
N ASP A 236 -2.70 -0.76 -14.65
CA ASP A 236 -2.62 0.40 -15.53
C ASP A 236 -1.18 0.64 -16.02
N GLN A 237 -0.18 0.52 -15.15
CA GLN A 237 1.23 0.68 -15.54
C GLN A 237 1.71 -0.43 -16.49
N VAL A 238 1.36 -1.68 -16.22
CA VAL A 238 1.72 -2.81 -17.08
C VAL A 238 1.01 -2.73 -18.44
N GLN A 239 -0.23 -2.22 -18.48
CA GLN A 239 -0.97 -2.01 -19.73
C GLN A 239 -0.45 -0.81 -20.53
N ALA A 240 -0.09 0.28 -19.85
CA ALA A 240 0.46 1.49 -20.48
C ALA A 240 1.89 1.30 -20.98
N ALA A 241 2.65 0.39 -20.36
CA ALA A 241 3.97 0.01 -20.84
C ALA A 241 3.84 -0.75 -22.18
N GLU A 242 4.19 -0.09 -23.28
CA GLU A 242 4.47 -0.77 -24.55
C GLU A 242 5.96 -1.12 -24.62
N PRO A 243 6.39 -2.35 -24.25
CA PRO A 243 7.80 -2.69 -24.29
C PRO A 243 8.30 -2.76 -25.74
N ALA A 244 9.46 -2.13 -25.99
CA ALA A 244 10.11 -2.11 -27.30
C ALA A 244 10.51 -3.52 -27.81
N ARG A 245 10.67 -4.51 -26.91
CA ARG A 245 11.01 -5.90 -27.25
C ARG A 245 10.44 -6.88 -26.21
N PRO A 246 9.91 -8.06 -26.61
CA PRO A 246 9.49 -9.11 -25.68
C PRO A 246 10.67 -9.71 -24.88
N PRO A 247 10.40 -10.35 -23.73
CA PRO A 247 9.06 -10.65 -23.18
C PRO A 247 8.42 -9.47 -22.41
N ARG A 248 7.09 -9.51 -22.24
CA ARG A 248 6.25 -8.48 -21.59
C ARG A 248 5.85 -8.89 -20.17
N LEU A 249 5.68 -7.96 -19.25
CA LEU A 249 5.04 -8.25 -17.97
C LEU A 249 3.53 -8.46 -18.17
N ARG A 250 2.96 -9.44 -17.47
CA ARG A 250 1.51 -9.66 -17.37
C ARG A 250 1.11 -9.75 -15.91
N PHE A 251 0.05 -9.06 -15.53
CA PHE A 251 -0.43 -9.04 -14.15
C PHE A 251 -1.38 -10.21 -13.85
N THR A 252 -1.19 -10.90 -12.73
CA THR A 252 -2.14 -11.92 -12.21
C THR A 252 -2.39 -11.76 -10.71
N CYS A 253 -3.67 -11.80 -10.32
CA CYS A 253 -4.06 -12.06 -8.92
C CYS A 253 -4.08 -13.56 -8.68
N ASP A 254 -3.36 -14.00 -7.66
CA ASP A 254 -3.12 -15.43 -7.44
C ASP A 254 -4.02 -16.09 -6.39
N ASP A 255 -4.72 -15.27 -5.62
CA ASP A 255 -5.61 -15.66 -4.52
C ASP A 255 -6.89 -14.81 -4.51
N ASP A 256 -7.87 -15.28 -3.74
CA ASP A 256 -9.19 -14.63 -3.67
C ASP A 256 -9.11 -13.32 -2.88
N GLU A 257 -8.20 -13.22 -1.90
CA GLU A 257 -7.94 -12.04 -1.09
C GLU A 257 -7.52 -10.84 -1.95
N THR A 258 -6.57 -11.05 -2.87
CA THR A 258 -6.09 -10.04 -3.82
C THR A 258 -7.20 -9.65 -4.79
N LEU A 259 -7.99 -10.63 -5.26
CA LEU A 259 -9.12 -10.36 -6.15
C LEU A 259 -10.20 -9.54 -5.45
N LEU A 260 -10.56 -9.89 -4.22
CA LEU A 260 -11.54 -9.16 -3.41
C LEU A 260 -11.08 -7.74 -3.11
N ALA A 261 -9.80 -7.54 -2.76
CA ALA A 261 -9.22 -6.22 -2.55
C ALA A 261 -9.34 -5.37 -3.82
N HIS A 262 -8.99 -5.93 -4.98
CA HIS A 262 -9.11 -5.25 -6.26
C HIS A 262 -10.56 -4.88 -6.62
N LEU A 263 -11.50 -5.81 -6.43
CA LEU A 263 -12.93 -5.53 -6.67
C LEU A 263 -13.48 -4.46 -5.73
N ALA A 264 -13.09 -4.49 -4.44
CA ALA A 264 -13.48 -3.48 -3.46
C ALA A 264 -12.97 -2.09 -3.86
N TRP A 265 -11.70 -1.99 -4.29
CA TRP A 265 -11.17 -0.74 -4.81
C TRP A 265 -11.90 -0.27 -6.07
N ARG A 266 -12.16 -1.16 -7.03
CA ARG A 266 -12.87 -0.80 -8.28
C ARG A 266 -14.25 -0.20 -8.01
N ALA A 267 -14.98 -0.71 -7.03
CA ALA A 267 -16.27 -0.15 -6.63
C ALA A 267 -16.13 1.29 -6.12
N VAL A 268 -15.16 1.54 -5.24
CA VAL A 268 -14.88 2.88 -4.71
C VAL A 268 -14.33 3.81 -5.79
N ALA A 269 -13.45 3.31 -6.65
CA ALA A 269 -12.87 4.07 -7.76
C ALA A 269 -13.93 4.51 -8.77
N ALA A 270 -14.90 3.64 -9.09
CA ALA A 270 -16.03 3.99 -9.97
C ALA A 270 -16.91 5.08 -9.37
N GLU A 271 -17.21 5.03 -8.07
CA GLU A 271 -17.93 6.10 -7.37
C GLU A 271 -17.13 7.40 -7.37
N ARG A 272 -15.81 7.35 -7.11
CA ARG A 272 -14.94 8.53 -7.21
C ARG A 272 -15.00 9.14 -8.61
N GLN A 273 -14.99 8.34 -9.67
CA GLN A 273 -15.04 8.84 -11.05
C GLN A 273 -16.32 9.65 -11.38
N THR A 274 -17.39 9.55 -10.59
CA THR A 274 -18.60 10.39 -10.80
C THR A 274 -18.41 11.83 -10.34
N ALA A 275 -17.38 12.10 -9.54
CA ALA A 275 -17.10 13.44 -9.03
C ALA A 275 -16.30 14.29 -10.02
N ALA A 276 -16.67 15.57 -10.13
CA ALA A 276 -16.09 16.49 -11.10
C ALA A 276 -14.67 16.98 -10.73
N THR A 277 -14.34 17.06 -9.44
CA THR A 277 -13.07 17.62 -8.97
C THR A 277 -12.22 16.58 -8.23
N ALA A 278 -10.90 16.80 -8.14
CA ALA A 278 -10.02 15.95 -7.34
C ALA A 278 -10.39 15.99 -5.84
N THR A 279 -10.74 17.16 -5.32
CA THR A 279 -11.16 17.33 -3.93
C THR A 279 -12.41 16.50 -3.60
N ASP A 280 -13.41 16.52 -4.48
CA ASP A 280 -14.63 15.72 -4.28
C ASP A 280 -14.35 14.21 -4.38
N ARG A 281 -13.42 13.81 -5.26
CA ARG A 281 -12.95 12.42 -5.36
C ARG A 281 -12.31 11.92 -4.07
N ASP A 282 -11.53 12.76 -3.41
CA ASP A 282 -10.88 12.42 -2.16
C ASP A 282 -11.88 12.46 -1.00
N ALA A 283 -12.86 13.36 -1.03
CA ALA A 283 -13.96 13.41 -0.06
C ALA A 283 -14.80 12.13 -0.07
N ILE A 284 -15.13 11.58 -1.25
CA ILE A 284 -15.83 10.28 -1.37
C ILE A 284 -15.04 9.16 -0.67
N LEU A 285 -13.72 9.11 -0.88
CA LEU A 285 -12.88 8.12 -0.22
C LEU A 285 -12.84 8.38 1.30
N ALA A 286 -12.67 9.63 1.75
CA ALA A 286 -12.68 9.98 3.17
C ALA A 286 -13.97 9.54 3.87
N GLU A 287 -15.13 9.74 3.25
CA GLU A 287 -16.42 9.23 3.76
C GLU A 287 -16.42 7.71 3.85
N ARG A 288 -15.88 7.02 2.85
CA ARG A 288 -15.78 5.56 2.83
C ARG A 288 -14.90 5.03 3.96
N LEU A 289 -13.81 5.73 4.29
CA LEU A 289 -12.90 5.32 5.37
C LEU A 289 -13.59 5.34 6.75
N LYS A 290 -14.61 6.18 6.96
CA LYS A 290 -15.39 6.21 8.21
C LYS A 290 -16.14 4.91 8.51
N TRP A 291 -16.36 4.07 7.50
CA TRP A 291 -17.12 2.82 7.63
C TRP A 291 -16.26 1.68 8.20
N GLY A 292 -14.93 1.81 8.10
CA GLY A 292 -13.97 0.86 8.62
C GLY A 292 -13.85 0.93 10.15
N ARG A 293 -13.24 -0.11 10.75
CA ARG A 293 -12.92 -0.08 12.18
C ARG A 293 -11.90 1.01 12.51
N GLY A 294 -10.79 1.09 11.76
CA GLY A 294 -9.78 2.13 11.97
C GLY A 294 -10.35 3.53 11.83
N GLY A 295 -11.21 3.76 10.83
CA GLY A 295 -11.88 5.04 10.65
C GLY A 295 -12.79 5.44 11.80
N ARG A 296 -13.64 4.52 12.30
CA ARG A 296 -14.45 4.78 13.50
C ARG A 296 -13.59 5.08 14.73
N ASN A 297 -12.52 4.31 14.94
CA ASN A 297 -11.61 4.54 16.07
C ASN A 297 -11.00 5.96 16.01
N LEU A 298 -10.62 6.44 14.82
CA LEU A 298 -10.11 7.82 14.67
C LEU A 298 -11.19 8.87 14.94
N LEU A 299 -12.42 8.66 14.50
CA LEU A 299 -13.54 9.57 14.81
C LEU A 299 -13.79 9.66 16.32
N ASP A 300 -13.83 8.51 17.01
CA ASP A 300 -14.04 8.44 18.46
C ASP A 300 -12.92 9.16 19.24
N LEU A 301 -11.72 9.20 18.67
CA LEU A 301 -10.55 9.88 19.22
C LEU A 301 -10.41 11.35 18.77
N GLY A 302 -11.32 11.86 17.93
CA GLY A 302 -11.31 13.25 17.45
C GLY A 302 -10.36 13.53 16.26
N PHE A 303 -9.85 12.48 15.59
CA PHE A 303 -8.94 12.59 14.44
C PHE A 303 -9.66 12.51 13.08
N GLY A 304 -10.87 13.07 12.97
CA GLY A 304 -11.65 13.02 11.73
C GLY A 304 -10.93 13.63 10.52
N ARG A 305 -10.13 14.68 10.74
CA ARG A 305 -9.34 15.33 9.68
C ARG A 305 -8.23 14.44 9.12
N ASP A 306 -7.72 13.51 9.91
CA ASP A 306 -6.71 12.56 9.43
C ASP A 306 -7.28 11.63 8.36
N LEU A 307 -8.59 11.35 8.38
CA LEU A 307 -9.24 10.57 7.33
C LEU A 307 -9.18 11.29 5.98
N GLU A 308 -9.34 12.62 5.99
CA GLU A 308 -9.21 13.44 4.78
C GLU A 308 -7.78 13.44 4.27
N ASP A 309 -6.80 13.61 5.16
CA ASP A 309 -5.38 13.59 4.79
C ASP A 309 -4.95 12.23 4.23
N CYS A 310 -5.43 11.12 4.83
CA CYS A 310 -5.13 9.77 4.37
C CYS A 310 -5.88 9.39 3.08
N ALA A 311 -7.00 10.04 2.77
CA ALA A 311 -7.79 9.76 1.57
C ALA A 311 -7.29 10.46 0.30
N ARG A 312 -6.27 11.34 0.38
CA ARG A 312 -5.74 12.04 -0.79
C ARG A 312 -4.95 11.11 -1.70
N VAL A 313 -5.56 10.64 -2.78
CA VAL A 313 -4.91 9.65 -3.65
C VAL A 313 -3.83 10.29 -4.52
N ASP A 314 -2.64 9.66 -4.52
CA ASP A 314 -1.48 10.05 -5.34
C ASP A 314 -1.03 11.51 -5.16
N SER A 315 -1.28 12.06 -3.96
CA SER A 315 -0.89 13.43 -3.61
C SER A 315 0.59 13.60 -3.27
N LEU A 316 1.31 12.49 -3.02
CA LEU A 316 2.73 12.49 -2.66
C LEU A 316 3.51 11.58 -3.64
N PRO A 317 4.48 12.13 -4.41
CA PRO A 317 5.13 11.39 -5.48
C PRO A 317 6.27 10.46 -5.02
N ARG A 318 6.67 10.50 -3.73
CA ARG A 318 7.80 9.72 -3.22
C ARG A 318 7.44 8.24 -3.05
N VAL A 319 8.35 7.40 -3.50
CA VAL A 319 8.35 5.95 -3.20
C VAL A 319 9.18 5.74 -1.95
N VAL A 320 8.67 4.93 -1.03
CA VAL A 320 9.36 4.61 0.21
C VAL A 320 9.66 3.12 0.26
N ALA A 321 10.92 2.77 0.52
CA ALA A 321 11.34 1.39 0.73
C ALA A 321 12.27 1.27 1.93
N ARG A 322 12.38 0.05 2.45
CA ARG A 322 13.31 -0.32 3.51
C ARG A 322 14.68 -0.55 2.91
N ASP A 323 15.66 0.25 3.32
CA ASP A 323 17.06 0.02 3.02
C ASP A 323 17.51 -1.29 3.70
N PRO A 324 18.03 -2.27 2.94
CA PRO A 324 18.35 -3.59 3.46
C PRO A 324 19.51 -3.58 4.46
N ASN A 325 20.40 -2.59 4.40
CA ASN A 325 21.59 -2.51 5.24
C ASN A 325 21.29 -1.89 6.61
N SER A 326 20.58 -0.77 6.62
CA SER A 326 20.30 0.04 7.81
C SER A 326 18.93 -0.26 8.44
N GLY A 327 18.04 -0.94 7.70
CA GLY A 327 16.65 -1.16 8.07
C GLY A 327 15.81 0.13 8.15
N LEU A 328 16.34 1.27 7.70
CA LEU A 328 15.60 2.53 7.62
C LEU A 328 14.64 2.50 6.44
N LEU A 329 13.48 3.12 6.62
CA LEU A 329 12.60 3.47 5.52
C LEU A 329 13.11 4.78 4.92
N VAL A 330 13.42 4.78 3.64
CA VAL A 330 14.02 5.92 2.93
C VAL A 330 13.27 6.16 1.63
N ALA A 331 13.46 7.34 1.05
CA ALA A 331 13.03 7.58 -0.32
C ALA A 331 13.81 6.66 -1.26
N GLU A 332 13.12 5.87 -2.08
CA GLU A 332 13.72 5.26 -3.26
C GLU A 332 13.91 6.36 -4.30
N GLU A 333 15.14 6.54 -4.76
CA GLU A 333 15.40 7.42 -5.88
C GLU A 333 14.71 6.84 -7.12
N SER A 334 13.84 7.62 -7.76
CA SER A 334 13.51 7.35 -9.14
C SER A 334 14.76 7.69 -9.93
N ASP A 335 15.58 6.68 -10.26
CA ASP A 335 16.64 6.84 -11.24
C ASP A 335 16.00 7.46 -12.49
N SER A 336 16.22 8.76 -12.68
CA SER A 336 16.06 9.35 -14.00
C SER A 336 17.06 8.64 -14.91
N PRO A 337 16.72 8.34 -16.17
CA PRO A 337 17.72 7.75 -17.07
C PRO A 337 18.96 8.66 -17.07
N PRO A 338 20.19 8.09 -17.10
CA PRO A 338 21.39 8.90 -17.14
C PRO A 338 21.25 9.91 -18.27
N SER A 339 21.42 11.20 -17.95
CA SER A 339 21.45 12.23 -18.98
C SER A 339 22.51 11.82 -19.98
N VAL A 340 22.08 11.57 -21.22
CA VAL A 340 23.00 11.31 -22.33
C VAL A 340 23.86 12.57 -22.47
N ALA A 341 25.10 12.46 -22.02
CA ALA A 341 26.16 13.44 -22.30
C ALA A 341 26.71 13.19 -23.71
#